data_AF-A0AA42ZCN6-F1
#
_entry.id   AF-A0AA42ZCN6-F1
#
_cell.length_a   1.000
_cell.length_b   1.000
_cell.length_c   1.000
_cell.angle_alpha   90.00
_cell.angle_beta   90.00
_cell.angle_gamma   90.00
#
_symmetry.space_group_name_H-M   'P 1'
#
loop_
_entity.id
_entity.type
_entity.pdbx_description
1 polymer ?
#
loop_
_entity_poly.entity_id
_entity_poly.type
_entity_poly.pdbx_seq_one_letter_code
_entity_poly.pdbx_strand_id
1 'polypeptide(L)'
;GSLAAVITLGAATIIEIFAYFIPWFDNLLDSIAVPLAAIAGTAVMVSTVANLDPVVTWSLAIIAGGGTATAIKGASATSRLASTATTGGLANPVVSTIETGTATVVSVASIFAPIIAAVLVVIILAIIFSIYRKLRPRRNPSG
;
A
#
# COMPACT_ATOMS: atom_id res chain seq x y z
N GLY A 1 -12.30 14.94 -2.59
CA GLY A 1 -11.00 15.34 -2.00
C GLY A 1 -11.05 16.81 -1.71
N SER A 2 -10.65 17.24 -0.51
CA SER A 2 -10.61 18.67 -0.19
C SER A 2 -9.36 19.29 -0.83
N LEU A 3 -9.44 20.59 -1.14
CA LEU A 3 -8.33 21.40 -1.65
C LEU A 3 -7.09 21.28 -0.73
N ALA A 4 -7.33 21.11 0.58
CA ALA A 4 -6.29 20.85 1.57
C ALA A 4 -5.52 19.55 1.31
N ALA A 5 -6.18 18.43 0.97
CA ALA A 5 -5.48 17.17 0.70
C ALA A 5 -4.55 17.26 -0.52
N VAL A 6 -4.97 17.98 -1.56
CA VAL A 6 -4.16 18.21 -2.76
C VAL A 6 -2.96 19.10 -2.45
N ILE A 7 -3.17 20.18 -1.69
CA ILE A 7 -2.08 21.06 -1.26
C ILE A 7 -1.10 20.31 -0.35
N THR A 8 -1.58 19.50 0.59
CA THR A 8 -0.72 18.73 1.51
C THR A 8 0.08 17.67 0.75
N LEU A 9 -0.52 16.92 -0.17
CA LEU A 9 0.20 15.94 -0.99
C LEU A 9 1.18 16.64 -1.94
N GLY A 10 0.79 17.75 -2.56
CA GLY A 10 1.69 18.53 -3.41
C GLY A 10 2.90 19.06 -2.65
N ALA A 11 2.70 19.65 -1.47
CA ALA A 11 3.79 20.08 -0.60
C ALA A 11 4.69 18.91 -0.17
N ALA A 12 4.10 17.77 0.19
CA ALA A 12 4.84 16.56 0.56
C ALA A 12 5.73 16.06 -0.60
N THR A 13 5.21 16.02 -1.84
CA THR A 13 6.01 15.61 -3.01
C THR A 13 7.19 16.55 -3.27
N ILE A 14 6.99 17.86 -3.11
CA ILE A 14 8.07 18.84 -3.27
C ILE A 14 9.15 18.62 -2.20
N ILE A 15 8.74 18.43 -0.94
CA ILE A 15 9.67 18.15 0.17
C ILE A 15 10.43 16.84 -0.07
N GLU A 16 9.77 15.79 -0.55
CA GLU A 16 10.38 14.49 -0.84
C GLU A 16 11.43 14.61 -1.96
N ILE A 17 11.14 15.38 -3.02
CA ILE A 17 12.10 15.66 -4.09
C ILE A 17 13.30 16.48 -3.57
N PHE A 18 13.07 17.49 -2.72
CA PHE A 18 14.17 18.26 -2.11
C PHE A 18 14.97 17.45 -1.10
N ALA A 19 14.34 16.51 -0.39
CA ALA A 19 15.00 15.64 0.57
C ALA A 19 16.04 14.75 -0.10
N TYR A 20 15.78 14.27 -1.31
CA TYR A 20 16.73 13.48 -2.12
C TYR A 20 18.10 14.16 -2.34
N PHE A 21 18.18 15.49 -2.26
CA PHE A 21 19.44 16.24 -2.43
C PHE A 21 20.26 16.37 -1.13
N ILE A 22 19.68 16.02 0.03
CA ILE A 22 20.32 16.16 1.34
C ILE A 22 20.31 14.77 2.03
N PRO A 23 21.41 13.99 1.95
CA PRO A 23 21.42 12.58 2.35
C PRO A 23 21.01 12.29 3.81
N TRP A 24 21.28 13.21 4.74
CA TRP A 24 20.90 13.03 6.14
C TRP A 24 19.42 13.34 6.41
N PHE A 25 18.84 14.24 5.62
CA PHE A 25 17.43 14.64 5.74
C PHE A 25 16.52 13.58 5.12
N ASP A 26 16.89 13.02 3.96
CA ASP A 26 16.22 11.86 3.34
C ASP A 26 16.20 10.63 4.26
N ASN A 27 17.33 10.28 4.87
CA ASN A 27 17.40 9.14 5.80
C ASN A 27 16.52 9.31 7.04
N LEU A 28 16.40 10.54 7.57
CA LEU A 28 15.52 10.85 8.69
C LEU A 28 14.05 10.74 8.27
N LEU A 29 13.69 11.30 7.11
CA LEU A 29 12.34 11.24 6.55
C LEU A 29 11.90 9.80 6.27
N ASP A 30 12.78 8.97 5.72
CA ASP A 30 12.50 7.56 5.43
C ASP A 30 12.32 6.74 6.72
N SER A 31 13.13 7.00 7.74
CA SER A 31 13.05 6.31 9.02
C SER A 31 11.72 6.56 9.72
N ILE A 32 11.16 7.77 9.60
CA ILE A 32 9.84 8.10 10.16
C ILE A 32 8.69 7.73 9.20
N ALA A 33 8.93 7.65 7.89
CA ALA A 33 7.90 7.37 6.90
C ALA A 33 7.31 5.97 7.04
N VAL A 34 8.12 4.97 7.42
CA VAL A 34 7.65 3.59 7.61
C VAL A 34 6.60 3.47 8.74
N PRO A 35 6.86 3.92 9.99
CA PRO A 35 5.84 3.90 11.04
C PRO A 35 4.67 4.85 10.73
N LEU A 36 4.92 5.98 10.08
CA LEU A 36 3.86 6.92 9.71
C LEU A 36 2.91 6.32 8.67
N ALA A 37 3.44 5.54 7.72
CA ALA A 37 2.63 4.84 6.73
C ALA A 37 1.74 3.76 7.37
N ALA A 38 2.22 3.07 8.39
CA ALA A 38 1.41 2.12 9.16
C ALA A 38 0.20 2.82 9.81
N ILE A 39 0.43 3.97 10.44
CA ILE A 39 -0.61 4.76 11.11
C ILE A 39 -1.59 5.33 10.07
N ALA A 40 -1.08 5.91 8.99
CA ALA A 40 -1.90 6.50 7.93
C ALA A 40 -2.77 5.43 7.23
N GLY A 41 -2.19 4.27 6.90
CA GLY A 41 -2.93 3.15 6.31
C GLY A 41 -4.02 2.63 7.23
N THR A 42 -3.73 2.52 8.53
CA THR A 42 -4.73 2.13 9.54
C THR A 42 -5.85 3.17 9.63
N ALA A 43 -5.52 4.46 9.71
CA ALA A 43 -6.49 5.54 9.84
C ALA A 43 -7.43 5.64 8.62
N VAL A 44 -6.88 5.50 7.41
CA VAL A 44 -7.68 5.43 6.17
C VAL A 44 -8.67 4.27 6.26
N MET A 45 -8.21 3.09 6.66
CA MET A 45 -9.09 1.92 6.74
C MET A 45 -10.14 2.04 7.86
N VAL A 46 -9.80 2.62 9.02
CA VAL A 46 -10.81 2.96 10.04
C VAL A 46 -11.88 3.87 9.46
N SER A 47 -11.51 4.86 8.65
CA SER A 47 -12.48 5.78 8.04
C SER A 47 -13.41 5.11 7.02
N THR A 48 -12.96 4.05 6.35
CA THR A 48 -13.77 3.35 5.34
C THR A 48 -14.71 2.32 5.96
N VAL A 49 -14.33 1.68 7.06
CA VAL A 49 -15.12 0.63 7.72
C VAL A 49 -15.68 1.04 9.09
N ALA A 50 -15.75 2.33 9.39
CA ALA A 50 -16.16 2.88 10.69
C ALA A 50 -17.55 2.41 11.20
N ASN A 51 -18.41 1.90 10.32
CA ASN A 51 -19.76 1.43 10.67
C ASN A 51 -19.83 -0.05 11.08
N LEU A 52 -18.71 -0.78 11.09
CA LEU A 52 -18.65 -2.17 11.54
C LEU A 52 -18.42 -2.26 13.05
N ASP A 53 -18.61 -3.47 13.60
CA ASP A 53 -18.26 -3.75 15.00
C ASP A 53 -16.81 -3.31 15.28
N PRO A 54 -16.51 -2.69 16.44
CA PRO A 54 -15.18 -2.19 16.75
C PRO A 54 -14.06 -3.22 16.58
N VAL A 55 -14.30 -4.49 16.94
CA VAL A 55 -13.29 -5.55 16.82
C VAL A 55 -12.95 -5.81 15.35
N VAL A 56 -13.98 -5.83 14.49
CA VAL A 56 -13.83 -6.04 13.04
C VAL A 56 -13.16 -4.82 12.40
N THR A 57 -13.59 -3.62 12.77
CA THR A 57 -13.03 -2.35 12.29
C THR A 57 -11.53 -2.26 12.56
N TRP A 58 -11.10 -2.48 13.81
CA TRP A 58 -9.68 -2.40 14.17
C TRP A 58 -8.86 -3.55 13.59
N SER A 59 -9.43 -4.75 13.51
CA SER A 59 -8.75 -5.91 12.90
C SER A 59 -8.50 -5.69 11.41
N LEU A 60 -9.51 -5.25 10.65
CA LEU A 60 -9.34 -4.89 9.24
C LEU A 60 -8.41 -3.68 9.09
N ALA A 61 -8.53 -2.68 9.94
CA ALA A 61 -7.72 -1.48 9.84
C ALA A 61 -6.23 -1.76 10.00
N ILE A 62 -5.86 -2.55 11.00
CA ILE A 62 -4.47 -2.90 11.27
C ILE A 62 -3.93 -3.82 10.17
N ILE A 63 -4.67 -4.87 9.80
CA ILE A 63 -4.17 -5.89 8.87
C ILE A 63 -4.22 -5.39 7.43
N ALA A 64 -5.38 -4.92 6.97
CA ALA A 64 -5.60 -4.54 5.58
C ALA A 64 -5.15 -3.11 5.27
N GLY A 65 -5.21 -2.19 6.24
CA GLY A 65 -4.76 -0.80 6.07
C GLY A 65 -3.30 -0.61 6.47
N GLY A 66 -2.99 -0.76 7.76
CA GLY A 66 -1.64 -0.55 8.30
C GLY A 66 -0.62 -1.55 7.75
N GLY A 67 -0.97 -2.84 7.71
CA GLY A 67 -0.09 -3.91 7.25
C GLY A 67 0.33 -3.77 5.79
N THR A 68 -0.60 -3.45 4.89
CA THR A 68 -0.29 -3.22 3.47
C THR A 68 0.56 -1.97 3.26
N ALA A 69 0.23 -0.85 3.93
CA ALA A 69 0.98 0.39 3.83
C ALA A 69 2.43 0.24 4.33
N THR A 70 2.62 -0.48 5.45
CA THR A 70 3.94 -0.79 6.01
C THR A 70 4.73 -1.71 5.10
N ALA A 71 4.09 -2.73 4.50
CA ALA A 71 4.75 -3.65 3.59
C ALA A 71 5.29 -2.94 2.34
N ILE A 72 4.50 -2.03 1.75
CA ILE A 72 4.92 -1.26 0.57
C ILE A 72 6.09 -0.33 0.92
N LYS A 73 5.95 0.50 1.97
CA LYS A 73 7.02 1.42 2.37
C LYS A 73 8.27 0.71 2.87
N GLY A 74 8.11 -0.40 3.58
CA GLY A 74 9.21 -1.26 4.02
C GLY A 74 9.95 -1.92 2.85
N ALA A 75 9.24 -2.31 1.78
CA ALA A 75 9.87 -2.85 0.58
C ALA A 75 10.73 -1.80 -0.13
N SER A 76 10.25 -0.55 -0.27
CA SER A 76 11.04 0.56 -0.82
C SER A 76 12.27 0.87 0.05
N ALA A 77 12.09 0.95 1.38
CA ALA A 77 13.21 1.17 2.31
C ALA A 77 14.27 0.04 2.22
N THR A 78 13.82 -1.21 2.09
CA THR A 78 14.69 -2.39 1.91
C THR A 78 15.42 -2.33 0.57
N SER A 79 14.75 -1.91 -0.51
CA SER A 79 15.36 -1.74 -1.83
C SER A 79 16.45 -0.66 -1.81
N ARG A 80 16.18 0.49 -1.16
CA ARG A 80 17.15 1.57 -0.95
C ARG A 80 18.36 1.10 -0.14
N LEU A 81 18.15 0.38 0.96
CA LEU A 81 19.20 -0.26 1.76
C LEU A 81 20.03 -1.24 0.95
N ALA A 82 19.40 -2.11 0.17
CA ALA A 82 20.10 -3.07 -0.70
C ALA A 82 20.94 -2.36 -1.78
N SER A 83 20.41 -1.30 -2.40
CA SER A 83 21.15 -0.52 -3.41
C SER A 83 22.36 0.21 -2.81
N THR A 84 22.21 0.74 -1.59
CA THR A 84 23.29 1.43 -0.85
C THR A 84 24.38 0.45 -0.45
N ALA A 85 23.99 -0.72 0.07
CA ALA A 85 24.92 -1.76 0.52
C ALA A 85 25.69 -2.44 -0.62
N THR A 86 25.07 -2.58 -1.81
CA THR A 86 25.68 -3.30 -2.94
C THR A 86 26.49 -2.41 -3.88
N THR A 87 26.20 -1.10 -3.96
CA THR A 87 26.81 -0.21 -4.97
C THR A 87 27.47 1.06 -4.42
N GLY A 88 27.48 1.25 -3.09
CA GLY A 88 28.06 2.43 -2.46
C GLY A 88 27.34 3.74 -2.79
N GLY A 89 26.07 3.68 -3.23
CA GLY A 89 25.26 4.85 -3.57
C GLY A 89 25.30 5.27 -5.04
N LEU A 90 26.09 4.60 -5.89
CA LEU A 90 26.15 4.91 -7.33
C LEU A 90 24.93 4.40 -8.13
N ALA A 91 24.22 3.39 -7.63
CA ALA A 91 22.97 2.93 -8.26
C ALA A 91 21.72 3.71 -7.81
N ASN A 92 21.83 4.57 -6.80
CA ASN A 92 20.70 5.32 -6.25
C ASN A 92 19.96 6.17 -7.30
N PRO A 93 20.65 6.85 -8.26
CA PRO A 93 19.99 7.60 -9.33
C PRO A 93 19.22 6.70 -10.31
N VAL A 94 19.74 5.51 -10.61
CA VAL A 94 19.10 4.56 -11.54
C VAL A 94 17.88 3.92 -10.88
N VAL A 95 18.00 3.48 -9.63
CA VAL A 95 16.89 2.93 -8.84
C VAL A 95 15.81 3.97 -8.62
N SER A 96 16.16 5.21 -8.26
CA SER A 96 15.21 6.31 -8.08
C SER A 96 14.50 6.69 -9.39
N THR A 97 15.19 6.64 -10.54
CA THR A 97 14.57 6.87 -11.85
C THR A 97 13.58 5.76 -12.21
N ILE A 98 13.93 4.50 -11.90
CA ILE A 98 13.04 3.36 -12.07
C ILE A 98 11.84 3.48 -11.12
N GLU A 99 12.05 3.75 -9.84
CA GLU A 99 10.96 3.96 -8.86
C GLU A 99 10.02 5.08 -9.32
N THR A 100 10.55 6.20 -9.80
CA THR A 100 9.74 7.34 -10.30
C THR A 100 8.98 6.99 -11.57
N GLY A 101 9.62 6.29 -12.51
CA GLY A 101 8.96 5.80 -13.72
C GLY A 101 7.86 4.79 -13.41
N THR A 102 8.13 3.86 -12.50
CA THR A 102 7.15 2.87 -12.05
C THR A 102 6.02 3.54 -11.28
N ALA A 103 6.31 4.52 -10.41
CA ALA A 103 5.31 5.31 -9.69
C ALA A 103 4.39 6.11 -10.63
N THR A 104 4.92 6.58 -11.76
CA THR A 104 4.13 7.26 -12.81
C THR A 104 3.19 6.27 -13.50
N VAL A 105 3.69 5.09 -13.88
CA VAL A 105 2.86 4.02 -14.49
C VAL A 105 1.81 3.52 -13.50
N VAL A 106 2.18 3.31 -12.24
CA VAL A 106 1.27 2.92 -11.16
C VAL A 106 0.25 4.01 -10.87
N SER A 107 0.61 5.30 -10.98
CA SER A 107 -0.35 6.41 -10.82
C SER A 107 -1.39 6.42 -11.94
N VAL A 108 -0.98 6.23 -13.20
CA VAL A 108 -1.91 6.12 -14.33
C VAL A 108 -2.76 4.85 -14.21
N ALA A 109 -2.15 3.72 -13.86
CA ALA A 109 -2.85 2.48 -13.60
C ALA A 109 -3.81 2.60 -12.40
N SER A 110 -3.51 3.45 -11.41
CA SER A 110 -4.36 3.70 -10.24
C SER A 110 -5.68 4.38 -10.60
N ILE A 111 -5.75 5.09 -11.73
CA ILE A 111 -7.02 5.61 -12.27
C ILE A 111 -7.94 4.45 -12.68
N PHE A 112 -7.37 3.36 -13.20
CA PHE A 112 -8.08 2.14 -13.58
C PHE A 112 -8.12 1.10 -12.46
N ALA A 113 -7.36 1.29 -11.37
CA ALA A 113 -7.30 0.37 -10.24
C ALA A 113 -8.66 0.06 -9.61
N PRO A 114 -9.65 0.98 -9.52
CA PRO A 114 -10.98 0.62 -9.03
C PRO A 114 -11.64 -0.48 -9.87
N ILE A 115 -11.45 -0.45 -11.20
CA ILE A 115 -12.01 -1.44 -12.13
C ILE A 115 -11.28 -2.78 -11.98
N ILE A 116 -9.95 -2.75 -11.95
CA ILE A 116 -9.12 -3.96 -11.79
C ILE A 116 -9.37 -4.60 -10.42
N ALA A 117 -9.46 -3.79 -9.36
CA ALA A 117 -9.79 -4.24 -8.01
C ALA A 117 -11.17 -4.89 -7.96
N ALA A 118 -12.19 -4.30 -8.60
CA ALA A 118 -13.52 -4.90 -8.68
C ALA A 118 -13.49 -6.27 -9.38
N VAL A 119 -12.77 -6.40 -10.50
CA VAL A 119 -12.61 -7.67 -11.21
C VAL A 119 -11.90 -8.71 -10.34
N LEU A 120 -10.82 -8.33 -9.65
CA LEU A 120 -10.09 -9.22 -8.74
C LEU A 120 -10.97 -9.67 -7.57
N VAL A 121 -11.76 -8.78 -6.97
CA VAL A 121 -12.72 -9.13 -5.91
C VAL A 121 -13.73 -10.16 -6.40
N VAL A 122 -14.28 -9.98 -7.60
CA VAL A 122 -15.23 -10.94 -8.20
C VAL A 122 -14.56 -12.31 -8.40
N ILE A 123 -13.32 -12.35 -8.90
CA ILE A 123 -12.56 -13.60 -9.09
C ILE A 123 -12.32 -14.29 -7.74
N ILE A 124 -11.86 -13.55 -6.72
CA ILE A 124 -11.60 -14.10 -5.38
C ILE A 124 -12.87 -14.67 -4.77
N LEU A 125 -13.99 -13.93 -4.84
CA LEU A 125 -15.28 -14.40 -4.35
C LEU A 125 -15.76 -15.65 -5.11
N ALA A 126 -15.55 -15.72 -6.43
CA ALA A 126 -15.88 -16.88 -7.24
C ALA A 126 -15.03 -18.12 -6.85
N ILE A 127 -13.73 -17.94 -6.57
CA ILE A 127 -12.85 -19.01 -6.09
C ILE A 127 -13.30 -19.51 -4.72
N ILE A 128 -13.54 -18.61 -3.76
CA ILE A 128 -14.03 -18.95 -2.43
C ILE A 128 -15.36 -19.71 -2.53
N PHE A 129 -16.29 -19.23 -3.36
CA PHE A 129 -17.58 -19.88 -3.57
C PHE A 129 -17.44 -21.27 -4.21
N SER A 130 -16.54 -21.42 -5.19
CA SER A 130 -16.24 -22.71 -5.84
C SER A 130 -15.67 -23.72 -4.84
N ILE A 131 -14.72 -23.29 -4.00
CA ILE A 131 -14.13 -24.10 -2.94
C ILE A 131 -15.17 -24.46 -1.87
N TYR A 132 -15.97 -23.49 -1.42
CA TYR A 132 -17.04 -23.71 -0.43
C TYR A 132 -18.10 -24.68 -0.95
N ARG A 133 -18.50 -24.55 -2.22
CA ARG A 133 -19.43 -25.49 -2.88
C ARG A 133 -18.84 -26.89 -3.02
N LYS A 134 -17.52 -27.01 -3.22
CA LYS A 134 -16.82 -28.30 -3.33
C LYS A 134 -16.61 -28.97 -1.96
N LEU A 135 -16.51 -28.20 -0.88
CA LEU A 135 -16.36 -28.68 0.49
C LEU A 135 -17.68 -28.94 1.21
N ARG A 136 -18.82 -28.45 0.70
CA ARG A 136 -20.14 -28.78 1.26
C ARG A 136 -20.44 -30.27 0.99
N PRO A 137 -20.53 -31.13 2.03
CA PRO A 137 -20.91 -32.52 1.83
C PRO A 137 -22.31 -32.54 1.22
N ARG A 138 -22.49 -33.28 0.13
CA ARG A 138 -23.83 -33.63 -0.34
C ARG A 138 -24.52 -34.37 0.81
N ARG A 139 -25.40 -33.70 1.55
CA ARG A 139 -26.35 -34.36 2.43
C ARG A 139 -27.23 -35.20 1.51
N ASN A 140 -26.92 -36.49 1.41
CA ASN A 140 -27.70 -37.45 0.66
C ASN A 140 -29.06 -37.58 1.39
N PRO A 141 -30.19 -37.17 0.80
CA PRO A 141 -31.49 -37.55 1.33
C PRO A 141 -31.80 -38.94 0.75
N SER A 142 -31.61 -39.96 1.57
CA SER A 142 -32.12 -41.31 1.34
C SER A 142 -32.38 -41.86 2.75
N GLY A 143 -33.62 -42.03 3.21
CA GLY A 143 -34.74 -42.62 2.46
C GLY A 143 -34.62 -44.12 2.66
#